data_AF-A0A6M5Y7Y9-F1
#
_entry.id   AF-A0A6M5Y7Y9-F1
#
_cell.length_a   1.000
_cell.length_b   1.000
_cell.length_c   1.000
_cell.angle_alpha   90.00
_cell.angle_beta   90.00
_cell.angle_gamma   90.00
#
_symmetry.space_group_name_H-M   'P 1'
#
loop_
_entity.id
_entity.type
_entity.pdbx_description
1 polymer ?
#
loop_
_entity_poly.entity_id
_entity_poly.type
_entity_poly.pdbx_seq_one_letter_code
_entity_poly.pdbx_strand_id
1 'polypeptide(L)'
;MNTTKAVLSLLSLSAGLLLSLQSFGQYYPGYSGGGMGRGMGMGSQNMGSSSRPIPNIAGDMANKETKWLKENLSLDKEQAKAVKKLNNEYADQQQDALKDILRGGAQPTPETRKQVQEMMLMLNEEKEDKLKTLLTPDQWTLYQSKKEDMQKAIGGFRPPAKPTATAPRATTL
;
A
#
# COMPACT_ATOMS: atom_id res chain seq x y z
N MET A 1 24.53 -36.38 -38.40
CA MET A 1 23.37 -35.51 -38.69
C MET A 1 22.50 -35.47 -37.44
N ASN A 2 22.46 -34.33 -36.70
CA ASN A 2 21.42 -33.97 -35.70
C ASN A 2 21.75 -32.66 -34.95
N THR A 3 22.42 -31.71 -35.60
CA THR A 3 22.84 -30.42 -35.00
C THR A 3 22.05 -29.21 -35.52
N THR A 4 20.97 -29.43 -36.28
CA THR A 4 20.16 -28.35 -36.90
C THR A 4 18.85 -28.04 -36.19
N LYS A 5 18.43 -28.84 -35.20
CA LYS A 5 17.16 -28.61 -34.48
C LYS A 5 17.28 -27.69 -33.26
N ALA A 6 18.49 -27.39 -32.80
CA ALA A 6 18.72 -26.62 -31.57
C ALA A 6 18.79 -25.08 -31.79
N VAL A 7 18.90 -24.60 -33.03
CA VAL A 7 19.04 -23.16 -33.32
C VAL A 7 17.70 -22.50 -33.71
N LEU A 8 16.69 -23.28 -34.11
CA LEU A 8 15.38 -22.77 -34.53
C LEU A 8 14.38 -22.53 -33.38
N SER A 9 14.65 -23.00 -32.16
CA SER A 9 13.75 -22.76 -31.01
C SER A 9 14.06 -21.46 -30.23
N LEU A 10 15.14 -20.75 -30.57
CA LEU A 10 15.57 -19.52 -29.89
C LEU A 10 15.10 -18.22 -30.58
N LEU A 11 14.38 -18.33 -31.70
CA LEU A 11 13.89 -17.18 -32.48
C LEU A 11 12.38 -16.88 -32.33
N SER A 12 11.60 -17.70 -31.61
CA SER A 12 10.18 -17.41 -31.35
C SER A 12 9.92 -16.62 -30.06
N LEU A 13 10.96 -16.37 -29.26
CA LEU A 13 10.85 -15.77 -27.93
C LEU A 13 10.98 -14.23 -27.89
N SER A 14 11.11 -13.56 -29.04
CA SER A 14 11.34 -12.10 -29.10
C SER A 14 10.29 -11.29 -29.88
N ALA A 15 9.26 -11.91 -30.46
CA ALA A 15 8.19 -11.19 -31.20
C ALA A 15 6.89 -10.97 -30.41
N GLY A 16 6.74 -11.57 -29.22
CA GLY A 16 5.51 -11.46 -28.40
C GLY A 16 5.48 -10.27 -27.42
N LEU A 17 6.56 -9.49 -27.30
CA LEU A 17 6.73 -8.51 -26.23
C LEU A 17 6.35 -7.06 -26.61
N LEU A 18 5.78 -6.81 -27.79
CA LEU A 18 5.51 -5.45 -28.29
C LEU A 18 4.05 -5.14 -28.68
N LEU A 19 3.06 -5.99 -28.32
CA LEU A 19 1.66 -5.79 -28.75
C LEU A 19 0.60 -5.71 -27.64
N SER A 20 0.94 -5.57 -26.36
CA SER A 20 -0.08 -5.44 -25.29
C SER A 20 -0.21 -4.04 -24.67
N LEU A 21 0.40 -3.00 -25.25
CA LEU A 21 0.30 -1.61 -24.75
C LEU A 21 -0.82 -0.75 -25.39
N GLN A 22 -1.79 -1.34 -26.10
CA GLN A 22 -2.92 -0.59 -26.62
C GLN A 22 -4.24 -1.32 -26.42
N SER A 23 -4.89 -1.12 -25.27
CA SER A 23 -6.34 -1.30 -25.09
C SER A 23 -6.80 -0.56 -23.82
N PHE A 24 -6.99 0.75 -23.93
CA PHE A 24 -7.83 1.53 -23.01
C PHE A 24 -9.19 1.79 -23.65
N GLY A 25 -10.26 1.48 -22.92
CA GLY A 25 -11.63 1.98 -23.10
C GLY A 25 -12.61 0.97 -23.72
N GLN A 26 -13.88 0.85 -23.32
CA GLN A 26 -14.69 1.47 -22.28
C GLN A 26 -15.90 0.54 -22.02
N TYR A 27 -16.30 0.32 -20.77
CA TYR A 27 -17.68 -0.09 -20.46
C TYR A 27 -18.06 0.38 -19.05
N TYR A 28 -18.52 1.63 -18.98
CA TYR A 28 -19.40 2.10 -17.91
C TYR A 28 -20.49 2.96 -18.58
N PRO A 29 -21.78 2.61 -18.45
CA PRO A 29 -22.86 3.37 -19.04
C PRO A 29 -23.29 4.49 -18.09
N GLY A 30 -23.45 5.69 -18.63
CA GLY A 30 -24.25 6.75 -18.00
C GLY A 30 -23.44 7.96 -17.55
N TYR A 31 -23.28 8.94 -18.44
CA TYR A 31 -24.15 10.12 -18.40
C TYR A 31 -23.95 10.94 -19.69
N SER A 32 -25.08 11.31 -20.27
CA SER A 32 -25.21 12.10 -21.48
C SER A 32 -24.86 13.57 -21.22
N GLY A 33 -24.35 14.25 -22.26
CA GLY A 33 -24.17 15.70 -22.33
C GLY A 33 -22.71 16.08 -22.58
N GLY A 34 -22.22 16.27 -23.81
CA GLY A 34 -22.83 17.00 -24.91
C GLY A 34 -22.39 18.46 -24.84
N GLY A 35 -21.39 18.86 -25.63
CA GLY A 35 -21.03 20.28 -25.76
C GLY A 35 -19.58 20.56 -26.14
N MET A 36 -19.28 20.51 -27.43
CA MET A 36 -18.15 21.23 -28.02
C MET A 36 -18.38 22.74 -27.89
N GLY A 37 -17.43 23.48 -27.33
CA GLY A 37 -17.50 24.93 -27.22
C GLY A 37 -16.14 25.57 -27.02
N ARG A 38 -15.55 26.08 -28.12
CA ARG A 38 -14.48 27.09 -28.13
C ARG A 38 -14.88 28.30 -27.28
N GLY A 39 -13.96 28.82 -26.47
CA GLY A 39 -14.13 30.13 -25.84
C GLY A 39 -12.91 30.56 -25.03
N MET A 40 -12.08 31.43 -25.61
CA MET A 40 -11.23 32.34 -24.85
C MET A 40 -12.10 33.17 -23.90
N GLY A 41 -11.70 33.31 -22.64
CA GLY A 41 -12.44 34.13 -21.69
C GLY A 41 -11.72 34.28 -20.36
N MET A 42 -11.07 35.43 -20.20
CA MET A 42 -10.75 36.08 -18.94
C MET A 42 -11.79 35.78 -17.84
N GLY A 43 -11.33 35.28 -16.71
CA GLY A 43 -12.17 35.05 -15.55
C GLY A 43 -11.29 34.75 -14.35
N SER A 44 -10.79 35.83 -13.74
CA SER A 44 -10.29 35.81 -12.37
C SER A 44 -11.31 35.11 -11.47
N GLN A 45 -11.09 33.84 -11.20
CA GLN A 45 -11.79 33.09 -10.17
C GLN A 45 -10.78 32.86 -9.07
N ASN A 46 -10.87 33.76 -8.10
CA ASN A 46 -10.60 33.53 -6.70
C ASN A 46 -11.20 32.17 -6.29
N MET A 47 -10.49 31.08 -6.55
CA MET A 47 -10.83 29.77 -6.01
C MET A 47 -10.46 29.82 -4.53
N GLY A 48 -11.48 30.14 -3.73
CA GLY A 48 -11.47 29.83 -2.31
C GLY A 48 -10.97 28.41 -2.14
N SER A 49 -9.92 28.28 -1.32
CA SER A 49 -9.31 27.01 -0.94
C SER A 49 -10.39 26.07 -0.41
N SER A 50 -10.96 25.29 -1.32
CA SER A 50 -11.89 24.21 -1.00
C SER A 50 -10.99 23.11 -0.47
N SER A 51 -10.77 23.13 0.85
CA SER A 51 -10.03 22.11 1.57
C SER A 51 -10.67 20.76 1.25
N ARG A 52 -10.11 20.03 0.29
CA ARG A 52 -10.61 18.71 -0.09
C ARG A 52 -10.49 17.83 1.17
N PRO A 53 -11.53 17.05 1.53
CA PRO A 53 -11.42 16.12 2.64
C PRO A 53 -10.22 15.21 2.42
N ILE A 54 -9.34 15.11 3.43
CA ILE A 54 -8.23 14.17 3.38
C ILE A 54 -8.86 12.76 3.29
N PRO A 55 -8.55 11.96 2.26
CA PRO A 55 -9.14 10.63 2.10
C PRO A 55 -8.84 9.74 3.32
N ASN A 56 -9.80 8.91 3.73
CA ASN A 56 -9.69 7.99 4.88
C ASN A 56 -8.81 6.76 4.55
N ILE A 57 -7.57 7.01 4.13
CA ILE A 57 -6.64 5.96 3.68
C ILE A 57 -6.34 4.98 4.81
N ALA A 58 -6.13 5.49 6.03
CA ALA A 58 -5.82 4.65 7.19
C ALA A 58 -6.98 3.71 7.57
N GLY A 59 -8.23 4.19 7.54
CA GLY A 59 -9.39 3.37 7.83
C GLY A 59 -9.65 2.31 6.75
N ASP A 60 -9.47 2.66 5.48
CA ASP A 60 -9.56 1.70 4.38
C ASP A 60 -8.49 0.59 4.51
N MET A 61 -7.27 0.96 4.91
CA MET A 61 -6.21 -0.01 5.20
C MET A 61 -6.57 -0.91 6.38
N ALA A 62 -7.04 -0.35 7.50
CA ALA A 62 -7.46 -1.13 8.66
C ALA A 62 -8.53 -2.17 8.30
N ASN A 63 -9.52 -1.79 7.50
CA ASN A 63 -10.57 -2.71 7.03
C ASN A 63 -10.01 -3.85 6.17
N LYS A 64 -9.13 -3.53 5.21
CA LYS A 64 -8.48 -4.53 4.35
C LYS A 64 -7.65 -5.52 5.17
N GLU A 65 -6.89 -5.01 6.13
CA GLU A 65 -6.08 -5.84 7.02
C GLU A 65 -6.93 -6.73 7.91
N THR A 66 -8.00 -6.20 8.53
CA THR A 66 -8.94 -7.01 9.30
C THR A 66 -9.56 -8.10 8.44
N LYS A 67 -9.96 -7.78 7.21
CA LYS A 67 -10.51 -8.77 6.27
C LYS A 67 -9.47 -9.86 5.98
N TRP A 68 -8.24 -9.48 5.65
CA TRP A 68 -7.18 -10.42 5.34
C TRP A 68 -6.87 -11.35 6.52
N LEU A 69 -6.77 -10.80 7.74
CA LEU A 69 -6.49 -11.59 8.95
C LEU A 69 -7.61 -12.60 9.23
N LYS A 70 -8.87 -12.19 9.07
CA LYS A 70 -10.02 -13.09 9.23
C LYS A 70 -10.01 -14.24 8.23
N GLU A 71 -9.68 -13.96 6.97
CA GLU A 71 -9.67 -14.95 5.89
C GLU A 71 -8.49 -15.92 5.98
N ASN A 72 -7.37 -15.51 6.58
CA ASN A 72 -6.12 -16.29 6.56
C ASN A 72 -5.73 -16.94 7.88
N LEU A 73 -6.20 -16.44 9.02
CA LEU A 73 -5.80 -16.93 10.34
C LEU A 73 -6.91 -17.68 11.08
N SER A 74 -8.07 -17.88 10.44
CA SER A 74 -9.22 -18.57 11.04
C SER A 74 -9.56 -18.02 12.43
N LEU A 75 -9.64 -16.70 12.54
CA LEU A 75 -9.91 -16.03 13.82
C LEU A 75 -11.29 -16.42 14.34
N ASP A 76 -11.39 -16.67 15.64
CA ASP A 76 -12.70 -16.80 16.27
C ASP A 76 -13.44 -15.44 16.32
N LYS A 77 -14.69 -15.47 16.77
CA LYS A 77 -15.55 -14.28 16.81
C LYS A 77 -15.02 -13.19 17.74
N GLU A 78 -14.38 -13.56 18.84
CA GLU A 78 -13.86 -12.62 19.83
C GLU A 78 -12.53 -12.02 19.34
N GLN A 79 -11.63 -12.87 18.84
CA GLN A 79 -10.39 -12.46 18.18
C GLN A 79 -10.67 -11.51 17.01
N ALA A 80 -11.61 -11.84 16.13
CA ALA A 80 -11.96 -11.00 14.98
C ALA A 80 -12.49 -9.62 15.41
N LYS A 81 -13.23 -9.53 16.51
CA LYS A 81 -13.68 -8.24 17.07
C LYS A 81 -12.51 -7.47 17.66
N ALA A 82 -11.64 -8.12 18.42
CA ALA A 82 -10.47 -7.50 19.04
C ALA A 82 -9.48 -6.98 17.98
N VAL A 83 -9.19 -7.78 16.95
CA VAL A 83 -8.34 -7.39 15.81
C VAL A 83 -8.94 -6.21 15.05
N LYS A 84 -10.26 -6.22 14.80
CA LYS A 84 -10.92 -5.07 14.15
C LYS A 84 -10.78 -3.80 14.99
N LYS A 85 -11.00 -3.90 16.31
CA LYS A 85 -10.84 -2.78 17.24
C LYS A 85 -9.41 -2.25 17.21
N LEU A 86 -8.41 -3.13 17.34
CA LEU A 86 -6.99 -2.77 17.27
C LEU A 86 -6.63 -2.07 15.96
N ASN A 87 -7.08 -2.60 14.81
CA ASN A 87 -6.78 -1.99 13.52
C ASN A 87 -7.42 -0.62 13.35
N ASN A 88 -8.64 -0.41 13.87
CA ASN A 88 -9.31 0.89 13.83
C ASN A 88 -8.62 1.91 14.74
N GLU A 89 -8.30 1.52 15.99
CA GLU A 89 -7.54 2.38 16.92
C GLU A 89 -6.22 2.82 16.31
N TYR A 90 -5.54 1.88 15.65
CA TYR A 90 -4.32 2.15 14.93
C TYR A 90 -4.50 3.13 13.76
N ALA A 91 -5.55 2.95 12.96
CA ALA A 91 -5.86 3.87 11.87
C ALA A 91 -6.16 5.28 12.38
N ASP A 92 -6.88 5.40 13.49
CA ASP A 92 -7.18 6.69 14.12
C ASP A 92 -5.89 7.38 14.59
N GLN A 93 -5.00 6.64 15.26
CA GLN A 93 -3.66 7.14 15.65
C GLN A 93 -2.85 7.60 14.45
N GLN A 94 -2.84 6.83 13.35
CA GLN A 94 -2.14 7.23 12.12
C GLN A 94 -2.73 8.50 11.50
N GLN A 95 -4.05 8.65 11.52
CA GLN A 95 -4.69 9.86 11.01
C GLN A 95 -4.37 11.08 11.84
N ASP A 96 -4.41 10.97 13.15
CA ASP A 96 -4.16 12.10 14.04
C ASP A 96 -2.69 12.54 13.95
N ALA A 97 -1.77 11.58 13.92
CA ALA A 97 -0.36 11.77 13.58
C ALA A 97 -0.16 12.55 12.27
N LEU A 98 -0.86 12.16 11.20
CA LEU A 98 -0.75 12.83 9.91
C LEU A 98 -1.40 14.22 9.93
N LYS A 99 -2.54 14.39 10.60
CA LYS A 99 -3.23 15.68 10.72
C LYS A 99 -2.33 16.69 11.42
N ASP A 100 -1.74 16.33 12.55
CA ASP A 100 -0.89 17.23 13.34
C ASP A 100 0.33 17.71 12.55
N ILE A 101 0.82 16.88 11.66
CA ILE A 101 1.99 17.19 10.83
C ILE A 101 1.60 17.96 9.55
N LEU A 102 0.40 17.75 9.01
CA LEU A 102 -0.06 18.36 7.75
C LEU A 102 -0.94 19.62 7.95
N ARG A 103 -1.13 20.11 9.19
CA ARG A 103 -2.01 21.26 9.51
C ARG A 103 -1.72 22.53 8.69
N GLY A 104 -0.53 22.66 8.09
CA GLY A 104 -0.14 23.85 7.33
C GLY A 104 -0.48 23.85 5.84
N GLY A 105 -1.02 22.77 5.26
CA GLY A 105 -1.31 22.66 3.81
C GLY A 105 -0.07 22.70 2.88
N ALA A 106 1.11 23.00 3.43
CA ALA A 106 2.39 22.94 2.75
C ALA A 106 2.93 21.50 2.74
N GLN A 107 3.70 21.17 1.69
CA GLN A 107 4.46 19.93 1.62
C GLN A 107 5.36 19.79 2.87
N PRO A 108 5.31 18.66 3.60
CA PRO A 108 6.12 18.48 4.80
C PRO A 108 7.62 18.52 4.47
N THR A 109 8.41 19.16 5.32
CA THR A 109 9.87 19.24 5.18
C THR A 109 10.51 17.84 5.28
N PRO A 110 11.75 17.64 4.82
CA PRO A 110 12.45 16.36 4.99
C PRO A 110 12.52 15.88 6.44
N GLU A 111 12.74 16.79 7.39
CA GLU A 111 12.79 16.48 8.83
C GLU A 111 11.42 16.06 9.36
N THR A 112 10.38 16.80 8.99
CA THR A 112 9.00 16.46 9.33
C THR A 112 8.60 15.09 8.75
N ARG A 113 8.98 14.79 7.50
CA ARG A 113 8.75 13.47 6.90
C ARG A 113 9.45 12.34 7.68
N LYS A 114 10.68 12.58 8.16
CA LYS A 114 11.42 11.62 8.97
C LYS A 114 10.71 11.37 10.31
N GLN A 115 10.24 12.43 10.98
CA GLN A 115 9.47 12.33 12.22
C GLN A 115 8.16 11.54 12.01
N VAL A 116 7.42 11.81 10.93
CA VAL A 116 6.24 10.99 10.56
C VAL A 116 6.64 9.54 10.42
N GLN A 117 7.73 9.25 9.70
CA GLN A 117 8.14 7.89 9.43
C GLN A 117 8.54 7.13 10.70
N GLU A 118 9.30 7.78 11.60
CA GLU A 118 9.70 7.22 12.88
C GLU A 118 8.49 6.94 13.78
N MET A 119 7.56 7.89 13.85
CA MET A 119 6.31 7.72 14.59
C MET A 119 5.47 6.58 14.01
N MET A 120 5.32 6.49 12.69
CA MET A 120 4.58 5.41 12.03
C MET A 120 5.23 4.04 12.27
N LEU A 121 6.56 3.98 12.36
CA LEU A 121 7.28 2.75 12.70
C LEU A 121 6.99 2.32 14.14
N MET A 122 7.09 3.25 15.11
CA MET A 122 6.80 2.96 16.52
C MET A 122 5.35 2.51 16.72
N LEU A 123 4.42 3.22 16.10
CA LEU A 123 3.01 2.84 16.07
C LEU A 123 2.87 1.41 15.52
N ASN A 124 3.52 1.09 14.40
CA ASN A 124 3.39 -0.23 13.79
C ASN A 124 3.95 -1.35 14.68
N GLU A 125 5.05 -1.10 15.39
CA GLU A 125 5.61 -2.04 16.36
C GLU A 125 4.66 -2.27 17.54
N GLU A 126 4.08 -1.20 18.11
CA GLU A 126 3.10 -1.31 19.20
C GLU A 126 1.87 -2.13 18.76
N LYS A 127 1.40 -1.91 17.53
CA LYS A 127 0.31 -2.69 16.96
C LYS A 127 0.67 -4.17 16.82
N GLU A 128 1.86 -4.49 16.34
CA GLU A 128 2.33 -5.87 16.20
C GLU A 128 2.39 -6.59 17.55
N ASP A 129 2.89 -5.91 18.58
CA ASP A 129 2.95 -6.46 19.94
C ASP A 129 1.55 -6.74 20.48
N LYS A 130 0.61 -5.80 20.32
CA LYS A 130 -0.79 -6.02 20.71
C LYS A 130 -1.42 -7.14 19.89
N LEU A 131 -1.21 -7.19 18.58
CA LEU A 131 -1.75 -8.23 17.71
C LEU A 131 -1.27 -9.62 18.14
N LYS A 132 0.01 -9.75 18.51
CA LYS A 132 0.58 -11.00 19.01
C LYS A 132 -0.16 -11.52 20.25
N THR A 133 -0.61 -10.64 21.15
CA THR A 133 -1.39 -11.06 22.32
C THR A 133 -2.80 -11.54 22.02
N LEU A 134 -3.36 -11.14 20.87
CA LEU A 134 -4.71 -11.53 20.43
C LEU A 134 -4.74 -12.86 19.66
N LEU A 135 -3.59 -13.27 19.13
CA LEU A 135 -3.44 -14.46 18.31
C LEU A 135 -2.89 -15.62 19.12
N THR A 136 -3.27 -16.84 18.77
CA THR A 136 -2.60 -18.04 19.28
C THR A 136 -1.16 -18.12 18.73
N PRO A 137 -0.25 -18.88 19.35
CA PRO A 137 1.10 -19.07 18.84
C PRO A 137 1.14 -19.56 17.38
N ASP A 138 0.24 -20.47 17.02
CA ASP A 138 0.14 -21.01 15.65
C ASP A 138 -0.37 -19.95 14.67
N GLN A 139 -1.39 -19.18 15.05
CA GLN A 139 -1.90 -18.05 14.26
C GLN A 139 -0.83 -16.96 14.09
N TRP A 140 -0.05 -16.66 15.13
CA TRP A 140 1.05 -15.70 15.05
C TRP A 140 2.15 -16.17 14.11
N THR A 141 2.50 -17.45 14.16
CA THR A 141 3.50 -18.03 13.24
C THR A 141 3.02 -17.98 11.79
N LEU A 142 1.75 -18.31 11.54
CA LEU A 142 1.14 -18.20 10.22
C LEU A 142 1.03 -16.76 9.74
N TYR A 143 0.72 -15.83 10.64
CA TYR A 143 0.71 -14.41 10.36
C TYR A 143 2.08 -13.92 9.89
N GLN A 144 3.14 -14.22 10.65
CA GLN A 144 4.50 -13.79 10.31
C GLN A 144 4.96 -14.35 8.96
N SER A 145 4.64 -15.61 8.64
CA SER A 145 5.03 -16.21 7.36
C SER A 145 4.32 -15.61 6.14
N LYS A 146 3.15 -15.01 6.32
CA LYS A 146 2.34 -14.40 5.26
C LYS A 146 2.30 -12.88 5.31
N LYS A 147 2.98 -12.25 6.28
CA LYS A 147 2.91 -10.81 6.54
C LYS A 147 3.29 -9.98 5.32
N GLU A 148 4.32 -10.37 4.58
CA GLU A 148 4.71 -9.67 3.35
C GLU A 148 3.61 -9.72 2.28
N ASP A 149 2.93 -10.86 2.15
CA ASP A 149 1.85 -11.03 1.17
C ASP A 149 0.62 -10.24 1.57
N MET A 150 0.31 -10.19 2.87
CA MET A 150 -0.69 -9.28 3.41
C MET A 150 -0.35 -7.83 3.05
N GLN A 151 0.88 -7.37 3.32
CA GLN A 151 1.32 -6.00 3.03
C GLN A 151 1.24 -5.67 1.53
N LYS A 152 1.56 -6.62 0.65
CA LYS A 152 1.39 -6.48 -0.80
C LYS A 152 -0.09 -6.36 -1.19
N ALA A 153 -0.97 -7.16 -0.59
CA ALA A 153 -2.39 -7.18 -0.92
C ALA A 153 -3.13 -5.93 -0.42
N ILE A 154 -2.83 -5.43 0.78
CA ILE A 154 -3.53 -4.29 1.38
C ILE A 154 -3.05 -2.93 0.87
N GLY A 155 -1.83 -2.88 0.31
CA GLY A 155 -1.21 -1.65 -0.21
C GLY A 155 -0.73 -0.68 0.88
N GLY A 156 -0.45 -1.19 2.08
CA GLY A 156 -0.07 -0.40 3.25
C GLY A 156 1.39 0.07 3.27
N PHE A 157 1.72 0.90 4.26
CA PHE A 157 3.08 1.35 4.56
C PHE A 157 4.02 0.14 4.71
N ARG A 158 5.05 0.09 3.85
CA ARG A 158 6.15 -0.85 3.98
C ARG A 158 7.29 -0.14 4.71
N PRO A 159 7.61 -0.51 5.96
CA PRO A 159 8.85 -0.01 6.54
C PRO A 159 10.00 -0.40 5.60
N PRO A 160 11.01 0.47 5.43
CA PRO A 160 12.17 0.13 4.62
C PRO A 160 12.74 -1.19 5.13
N ALA A 161 13.04 -2.11 4.21
CA ALA A 161 13.69 -3.37 4.57
C ALA A 161 14.89 -3.04 5.47
N LYS A 162 15.03 -3.73 6.61
CA LYS A 162 16.24 -3.62 7.44
C LYS A 162 17.42 -3.79 6.48
N PRO A 163 18.41 -2.87 6.47
CA PRO A 163 19.58 -3.05 5.62
C PRO A 163 20.16 -4.41 5.96
N THR A 164 20.10 -5.33 4.98
CA THR A 164 20.71 -6.65 5.12
C THR A 164 22.16 -6.41 5.45
N ALA A 165 22.59 -6.85 6.64
CA ALA A 165 24.00 -6.86 6.99
C ALA A 165 24.74 -7.57 5.86
N THR A 166 25.39 -6.79 4.99
CA THR A 166 26.29 -7.31 3.98
C THR A 166 27.35 -8.10 4.75
N ALA A 167 27.30 -9.42 4.58
CA ALA A 167 28.31 -10.33 5.12
C ALA A 167 29.70 -9.75 4.82
N PRO A 168 30.63 -9.75 5.81
CA PRO A 168 31.98 -9.29 5.55
C PRO A 168 32.56 -10.10 4.41
N ARG A 169 32.85 -9.43 3.30
CA ARG A 169 33.59 -9.98 2.18
C ARG A 169 34.94 -10.43 2.74
N ALA A 170 35.12 -11.74 2.88
CA ALA A 170 36.40 -12.32 3.27
C ALA A 170 37.44 -11.87 2.24
N THR A 171 38.36 -11.01 2.68
CA THR A 171 39.59 -10.70 1.97
C THR A 171 40.50 -11.90 2.16
N THR A 172 40.55 -12.79 1.18
CA THR A 172 41.63 -13.77 1.08
C THR A 172 42.88 -13.02 0.61
N LEU A 173 43.90 -12.97 1.47
CA LEU A 173 45.28 -12.69 1.10
C LEU A 173 45.91 -13.94 0.48
#